data_AF-E3KP61-F1
#
_entry.id   AF-E3KP61-F1
#
_cell.length_a   1.000
_cell.length_b   1.000
_cell.length_c   1.000
_cell.angle_alpha   90.00
_cell.angle_beta   90.00
_cell.angle_gamma   90.00
#
_symmetry.space_group_name_H-M   'P 1'
#
loop_
_entity.id
_entity.type
_entity.pdbx_description
1 polymer ?
#
loop_
_entity_poly.entity_id
_entity_poly.type
_entity_poly.pdbx_seq_one_letter_code
_entity_poly.pdbx_strand_id
1 'polypeptide(L)'
;MSFLIPTLEAYSNNPNKSGALPKTLYYISLDAVDKQPDEWRDDNLPPKQLKGESAALKLYTQVVGKLLKHQRSHLRVLILTNILETKRIAITGPVPNRYALVTLIYSDLPPENQKWTEEQIKNRVESNWLMRIRMAYLRLVLVYFYTHPSSTGTQWGVIDQRLAILRKSTSEFQTMHATLVLKKDKELFSHGKQFHTIPKDQFSIPSVDDVNIALAQKDSTREMQALDAPDFP
;
A
#
# COMPACT_ATOMS: atom_id res chain seq x y z
N MET A 1 8.72 11.25 -3.56
CA MET A 1 8.30 9.92 -4.02
C MET A 1 6.83 9.64 -3.69
N SER A 2 5.99 9.46 -4.72
CA SER A 2 4.51 9.41 -4.62
C SER A 2 3.91 8.10 -4.07
N PHE A 3 4.76 7.09 -3.81
CA PHE A 3 4.33 5.76 -3.34
C PHE A 3 3.92 5.71 -1.88
N LEU A 4 4.46 6.62 -1.06
CA LEU A 4 4.24 6.71 0.37
C LEU A 4 3.19 7.79 0.70
N ILE A 5 2.12 7.82 -0.08
CA ILE A 5 0.95 8.67 0.15
C ILE A 5 -0.17 7.78 0.72
N PRO A 6 -0.54 7.93 2.01
CA PRO A 6 -1.51 7.05 2.65
C PRO A 6 -2.92 7.17 2.05
N THR A 7 -3.19 8.26 1.34
CA THR A 7 -4.48 8.58 0.70
C THR A 7 -4.53 8.18 -0.78
N LEU A 8 -3.52 7.44 -1.26
CA LEU A 8 -3.48 6.95 -2.63
C LEU A 8 -4.71 6.09 -2.96
N GLU A 9 -5.31 6.36 -4.12
CA GLU A 9 -6.55 5.70 -4.57
C GLU A 9 -6.28 4.40 -5.34
N ALA A 10 -5.17 4.35 -6.07
CA ALA A 10 -4.75 3.16 -6.79
C ALA A 10 -3.24 3.19 -7.05
N TYR A 11 -2.60 2.02 -6.99
CA TYR A 11 -1.22 1.80 -7.39
C TYR A 11 -1.10 1.45 -8.87
N SER A 12 -2.16 1.01 -9.54
CA SER A 12 -2.15 0.81 -10.99
C SER A 12 -2.60 2.05 -11.76
N ASN A 13 -2.21 2.08 -13.04
CA ASN A 13 -2.73 3.07 -13.97
C ASN A 13 -4.19 2.67 -14.27
N ASN A 14 -5.15 3.47 -13.82
CA ASN A 14 -6.54 3.32 -14.20
C ASN A 14 -6.93 4.45 -15.16
N PRO A 15 -6.48 4.42 -16.43
CA PRO A 15 -6.73 5.54 -17.31
C PRO A 15 -8.19 5.62 -17.75
N ASN A 16 -9.04 4.57 -17.63
CA ASN A 16 -10.39 4.59 -18.23
C ASN A 16 -11.44 3.58 -17.68
N LYS A 17 -11.30 2.96 -16.50
CA LYS A 17 -12.40 2.14 -15.93
C LYS A 17 -13.05 2.85 -14.74
N SER A 18 -14.18 3.50 -15.04
CA SER A 18 -15.16 4.04 -14.07
C SER A 18 -14.80 5.35 -13.38
N GLY A 19 -14.56 6.40 -14.17
CA GLY A 19 -14.36 7.78 -13.70
C GLY A 19 -12.90 8.15 -13.49
N ALA A 20 -12.58 9.44 -13.61
CA ALA A 20 -11.24 9.95 -13.32
C ALA A 20 -10.95 9.78 -11.83
N LEU A 21 -9.95 8.96 -11.48
CA LEU A 21 -9.41 8.86 -10.13
C LEU A 21 -8.22 9.82 -10.03
N PRO A 22 -8.40 11.05 -9.52
CA PRO A 22 -7.34 12.07 -9.59
C PRO A 22 -6.13 11.72 -8.73
N LYS A 23 -6.28 10.86 -7.72
CA LYS A 23 -5.22 10.52 -6.76
C LYS A 23 -4.71 9.08 -6.95
N THR A 24 -4.60 8.62 -8.20
CA THR A 24 -3.81 7.42 -8.51
C THR A 24 -2.32 7.74 -8.51
N LEU A 25 -1.50 6.72 -8.34
CA LEU A 25 -0.04 6.85 -8.44
C LEU A 25 0.38 7.50 -9.76
N TYR A 26 -0.29 7.13 -10.84
CA TYR A 26 -0.01 7.64 -12.17
C TYR A 26 -0.27 9.16 -12.26
N TYR A 27 -1.47 9.62 -11.88
CA TYR A 27 -1.81 11.03 -11.98
C TYR A 27 -1.05 11.91 -10.98
N ILE A 28 -0.79 11.43 -9.75
CA ILE A 28 0.02 12.19 -8.79
C ILE A 28 1.46 12.31 -9.29
N SER A 29 2.01 11.29 -9.94
CA SER A 29 3.36 11.38 -10.52
C SER A 29 3.40 12.33 -11.72
N LEU A 30 2.37 12.36 -12.56
CA LEU A 30 2.27 13.35 -13.64
C LEU A 30 2.17 14.77 -13.09
N ASP A 31 1.28 15.01 -12.13
CA ASP A 31 1.12 16.32 -11.48
C ASP A 31 2.42 16.81 -10.81
N ALA A 32 3.19 15.90 -10.20
CA ALA A 32 4.48 16.24 -9.61
C ALA A 32 5.56 16.60 -10.67
N VAL A 33 5.47 16.04 -11.87
CA VAL A 33 6.34 16.40 -13.01
C VAL A 33 5.89 17.73 -13.61
N ASP A 34 4.59 17.95 -13.76
CA ASP A 34 4.02 19.18 -14.31
C ASP A 34 4.32 20.41 -13.42
N LYS A 35 4.47 20.19 -12.11
CA LYS A 35 4.84 21.23 -11.12
C LYS A 35 6.34 21.54 -11.04
N GLN A 36 7.20 20.85 -11.81
CA GLN A 36 8.62 21.17 -11.85
C GLN A 36 8.87 22.53 -12.53
N PRO A 37 9.97 23.24 -12.18
CA PRO A 37 10.36 24.48 -12.84
C PRO A 37 10.48 24.32 -14.36
N ASP A 38 10.21 25.39 -15.13
CA ASP A 38 10.30 25.36 -16.60
C ASP A 38 11.69 24.94 -17.09
N GLU A 39 12.75 25.48 -16.48
CA GLU A 39 14.14 25.12 -16.79
C GLU A 39 14.38 23.62 -16.63
N TRP A 40 13.94 23.04 -15.50
CA TRP A 40 14.06 21.60 -15.27
C TRP A 40 13.29 20.80 -16.34
N ARG A 41 12.08 21.23 -16.69
CA ARG A 41 11.27 20.52 -17.69
C ARG A 41 11.87 20.59 -19.08
N ASP A 42 12.45 21.72 -19.48
CA ASP A 42 13.12 21.86 -20.77
C ASP A 42 14.37 20.98 -20.87
N ASP A 43 15.10 20.81 -19.76
CA ASP A 43 16.31 19.98 -19.71
C ASP A 43 16.04 18.47 -19.56
N ASN A 44 14.91 18.09 -18.96
CA ASN A 44 14.65 16.70 -18.54
C ASN A 44 13.45 16.04 -19.24
N LEU A 45 12.57 16.81 -19.87
CA LEU A 45 11.42 16.28 -20.61
C LEU A 45 11.62 16.44 -22.12
N PRO A 46 10.91 15.66 -22.94
CA PRO A 46 10.89 15.88 -24.39
C PRO A 46 10.50 17.34 -24.70
N PRO A 47 11.06 17.94 -25.78
CA PRO A 47 10.84 19.34 -26.11
C PRO A 47 9.36 19.77 -26.09
N LYS A 48 9.10 21.03 -25.72
CA LYS A 48 7.80 21.72 -25.58
C LYS A 48 6.81 21.61 -26.78
N GLN A 49 7.16 20.92 -27.86
CA GLN A 49 6.28 20.62 -29.01
C GLN A 49 5.10 19.68 -28.66
N LEU A 50 4.91 19.34 -27.39
CA LEU A 50 3.75 18.62 -26.85
C LEU A 50 2.40 19.36 -26.98
N LYS A 51 2.37 20.60 -27.49
CA LYS A 51 1.13 21.30 -27.90
C LYS A 51 0.60 20.72 -29.22
N GLY A 52 0.09 19.48 -29.18
CA GLY A 52 -0.68 18.87 -30.26
C GLY A 52 -0.09 17.60 -30.88
N GLU A 53 1.17 17.25 -30.60
CA GLU A 53 1.76 16.02 -31.13
C GLU A 53 1.43 14.78 -30.28
N SER A 54 0.44 14.02 -30.75
CA SER A 54 -0.03 12.77 -30.13
C SER A 54 1.09 11.74 -29.87
N ALA A 55 2.11 11.70 -30.73
CA ALA A 55 3.20 10.73 -30.61
C ALA A 55 4.14 11.01 -29.42
N ALA A 56 4.51 12.27 -29.20
CA ALA A 56 5.38 12.67 -28.09
C ALA A 56 4.67 12.49 -26.73
N LEU A 57 3.38 12.82 -26.64
CA LEU A 57 2.56 12.55 -25.46
C LEU A 57 2.45 11.04 -25.18
N LYS A 58 2.27 10.22 -26.23
CA LYS A 58 2.25 8.76 -26.10
C LYS A 58 3.59 8.20 -25.60
N LEU A 59 4.71 8.74 -26.08
CA LEU A 59 6.04 8.34 -25.60
C LEU A 59 6.24 8.71 -24.12
N TYR A 60 5.89 9.93 -23.74
CA TYR A 60 5.99 10.40 -22.35
C TYR A 60 5.17 9.52 -21.39
N THR A 61 3.89 9.28 -21.72
CA THR A 61 3.02 8.40 -20.92
C THR A 61 3.54 6.97 -20.82
N GLN A 62 4.15 6.43 -21.89
CA GLN A 62 4.81 5.12 -21.86
C GLN A 62 6.03 5.11 -20.94
N VAL A 63 6.88 6.13 -20.98
CA VAL A 63 8.08 6.24 -20.12
C VAL A 63 7.68 6.32 -18.65
N VAL A 64 6.73 7.21 -18.30
CA VAL A 64 6.19 7.32 -16.93
C VAL A 64 5.59 5.99 -16.49
N GLY A 65 4.79 5.34 -17.34
CA GLY A 65 4.22 4.03 -17.05
C GLY A 65 5.27 2.95 -16.78
N LYS A 66 6.37 2.91 -17.55
CA LYS A 66 7.49 1.99 -17.32
C LYS A 66 8.22 2.29 -16.01
N LEU A 67 8.49 3.55 -15.71
CA LEU A 67 9.13 3.97 -14.47
C LEU A 67 8.30 3.58 -13.25
N LEU A 68 6.99 3.86 -13.27
CA LEU A 68 6.08 3.48 -12.17
C LEU A 68 5.96 1.97 -12.04
N LYS A 69 6.00 1.21 -13.14
CA LYS A 69 6.07 -0.26 -13.09
C LYS A 69 7.34 -0.72 -12.36
N HIS A 70 8.49 -0.12 -12.66
CA HIS A 70 9.75 -0.44 -12.00
C HIS A 70 9.69 -0.12 -10.49
N GLN A 71 9.23 1.08 -10.14
CA GLN A 71 9.11 1.52 -8.74
C GLN A 71 8.10 0.66 -7.94
N ARG A 72 6.98 0.25 -8.54
CA ARG A 72 6.06 -0.74 -7.91
C ARG A 72 6.74 -2.08 -7.66
N SER A 73 7.51 -2.56 -8.64
CA SER A 73 8.26 -3.80 -8.49
C SER A 73 9.29 -3.71 -7.36
N HIS A 74 9.95 -2.56 -7.24
CA HIS A 74 10.91 -2.27 -6.19
C HIS A 74 10.25 -2.22 -4.80
N LEU A 75 9.14 -1.48 -4.67
CA LEU A 75 8.33 -1.47 -3.44
C LEU A 75 7.87 -2.89 -3.04
N ARG A 76 7.48 -3.73 -4.00
CA ARG A 76 7.14 -5.13 -3.72
C ARG A 76 8.31 -5.91 -3.13
N VAL A 77 9.53 -5.71 -3.65
CA VAL A 77 10.73 -6.37 -3.10
C VAL A 77 10.96 -5.92 -1.66
N LEU A 78 10.89 -4.61 -1.38
CA LEU A 78 11.03 -4.08 -0.02
C LEU A 78 9.95 -4.62 0.93
N ILE A 79 8.69 -4.67 0.51
CA ILE A 79 7.59 -5.19 1.31
C ILE A 79 7.77 -6.69 1.64
N LEU A 80 8.35 -7.44 0.72
CA LEU A 80 8.62 -8.88 0.86
C LEU A 80 10.03 -9.17 1.39
N THR A 81 10.66 -8.23 2.10
CA THR A 81 11.96 -8.45 2.73
C THR A 81 11.91 -9.66 3.67
N ASN A 82 12.89 -10.56 3.53
CA ASN A 82 12.96 -11.86 4.22
C ASN A 82 11.73 -12.78 3.98
N ILE A 83 11.02 -12.58 2.87
CA ILE A 83 9.92 -13.45 2.41
C ILE A 83 10.13 -13.88 0.95
N LEU A 84 10.46 -12.93 0.07
CA LEU A 84 10.67 -13.19 -1.36
C LEU A 84 12.02 -13.87 -1.57
N GLU A 85 11.96 -15.09 -2.10
CA GLU A 85 13.14 -15.84 -2.51
C GLU A 85 13.17 -15.92 -4.04
N THR A 86 14.33 -15.63 -4.62
CA THR A 86 14.56 -15.77 -6.06
C THR A 86 15.97 -16.29 -6.29
N LYS A 87 16.33 -16.61 -7.53
CA LYS A 87 17.72 -16.97 -7.87
C LYS A 87 18.77 -15.90 -7.47
N ARG A 88 18.35 -14.66 -7.24
CA ARG A 88 19.22 -13.52 -6.88
C ARG A 88 18.98 -12.98 -5.46
N ILE A 89 17.96 -13.48 -4.75
CA ILE A 89 17.55 -12.97 -3.44
C ILE A 89 17.40 -14.17 -2.52
N ALA A 90 18.25 -14.23 -1.49
CA ALA A 90 18.16 -15.23 -0.43
C ALA A 90 17.55 -14.60 0.84
N ILE A 91 16.87 -15.41 1.63
CA ILE A 91 16.38 -15.01 2.95
C ILE A 91 17.55 -15.08 3.95
N THR A 92 17.90 -13.95 4.56
CA THR A 92 19.07 -13.84 5.43
C THR A 92 18.72 -13.68 6.91
N GLY A 93 17.43 -13.62 7.24
CA GLY A 93 16.99 -13.39 8.61
C GLY A 93 15.47 -13.45 8.76
N PRO A 94 14.96 -13.18 9.98
CA PRO A 94 13.53 -13.25 10.26
C PRO A 94 12.73 -12.22 9.47
N VAL A 95 11.44 -12.49 9.31
CA VAL A 95 10.52 -11.52 8.68
C VAL A 95 10.46 -10.25 9.55
N PRO A 96 10.67 -9.04 8.99
CA PRO A 96 10.63 -7.82 9.77
C PRO A 96 9.24 -7.60 10.37
N ASN A 97 9.19 -7.12 11.61
CA ASN A 97 7.93 -6.64 12.17
C ASN A 97 7.46 -5.37 11.42
N ARG A 98 6.21 -4.94 11.65
CA ARG A 98 5.62 -3.80 10.95
C ARG A 98 6.45 -2.50 11.06
N TYR A 99 7.05 -2.24 12.21
CA TYR A 99 7.85 -1.03 12.41
C TYR A 99 9.15 -1.09 11.60
N ALA A 100 9.87 -2.21 11.69
CA ALA A 100 11.09 -2.44 10.92
C ALA A 100 10.84 -2.39 9.41
N LEU A 101 9.71 -2.96 8.96
CA LEU A 101 9.31 -2.92 7.55
C LEU A 101 9.13 -1.49 7.05
N VAL A 102 8.36 -0.67 7.77
CA VAL A 102 8.06 0.70 7.33
C VAL A 102 9.32 1.58 7.43
N THR A 103 10.18 1.33 8.42
CA THR A 103 11.51 1.98 8.54
C THR A 103 12.38 1.68 7.32
N LEU A 104 12.48 0.41 6.91
CA LEU A 104 13.21 0.00 5.71
C LEU A 104 12.68 0.70 4.45
N ILE A 105 11.36 0.74 4.29
CA ILE A 105 10.72 1.40 3.14
C ILE A 105 11.03 2.90 3.12
N TYR A 106 10.94 3.62 4.24
CA TYR A 106 11.28 5.05 4.27
C TYR A 106 12.76 5.32 4.05
N SER A 107 13.64 4.43 4.51
CA SER A 107 15.08 4.54 4.31
C SER A 107 15.46 4.41 2.82
N ASP A 108 14.82 3.47 2.13
CA ASP A 108 15.14 3.16 0.73
C ASP A 108 14.33 4.02 -0.27
N LEU A 109 13.14 4.46 0.13
CA LEU A 109 12.22 5.27 -0.67
C LEU A 109 11.80 6.55 0.06
N PRO A 110 12.74 7.47 0.37
CA PRO A 110 12.40 8.71 1.04
C PRO A 110 11.41 9.54 0.19
N PRO A 111 10.41 10.19 0.82
CA PRO A 111 9.40 10.95 0.09
C PRO A 111 9.96 12.23 -0.52
N GLU A 112 11.10 12.72 -0.05
CA GLU A 112 11.89 13.79 -0.67
C GLU A 112 13.11 13.17 -1.37
N ASN A 113 13.65 13.82 -2.40
CA ASN A 113 14.86 13.34 -3.10
C ASN A 113 16.13 13.51 -2.25
N GLN A 114 16.01 13.40 -0.93
CA GLN A 114 17.06 13.55 0.07
C GLN A 114 17.00 12.37 1.03
N LYS A 115 18.19 11.87 1.42
CA LYS A 115 18.30 10.86 2.47
C LYS A 115 17.82 11.44 3.80
N TRP A 116 16.94 10.73 4.47
CA TRP A 116 16.50 11.08 5.81
C TRP A 116 17.40 10.44 6.86
N THR A 117 17.55 11.12 8.01
CA THR A 117 18.23 10.58 9.19
C THR A 117 17.38 9.51 9.86
N GLU A 118 17.99 8.69 10.72
CA GLU A 118 17.28 7.67 11.50
C GLU A 118 16.17 8.30 12.37
N GLU A 119 16.45 9.44 12.99
CA GLU A 119 15.49 10.21 13.80
C GLU A 119 14.29 10.67 12.96
N GLN A 120 14.52 11.19 11.75
CA GLN A 120 13.45 11.61 10.84
C GLN A 120 12.57 10.43 10.41
N ILE A 121 13.18 9.28 10.10
CA ILE A 121 12.45 8.07 9.73
C ILE A 121 11.62 7.58 10.92
N LYS A 122 12.22 7.47 12.10
CA LYS A 122 11.55 7.08 13.34
C LYS A 122 10.31 7.95 13.60
N ASN A 123 10.50 9.26 13.61
CA ASN A 123 9.41 10.22 13.80
C ASN A 123 8.31 10.07 12.75
N ARG A 124 8.67 9.79 11.49
CA ARG A 124 7.69 9.55 10.42
C ARG A 124 6.92 8.24 10.62
N VAL A 125 7.59 7.16 10.99
CA VAL A 125 6.97 5.84 11.22
C VAL A 125 5.97 5.94 12.39
N GLU A 126 6.32 6.68 13.44
CA GLU A 126 5.49 6.85 14.63
C GLU A 126 4.28 7.75 14.38
N SER A 127 4.45 8.85 13.64
CA SER A 127 3.38 9.80 13.33
C SER A 127 2.44 9.32 12.21
N ASN A 128 2.94 8.62 11.19
CA ASN A 128 2.15 8.24 10.02
C ASN A 128 1.46 6.87 10.19
N TRP A 129 0.49 6.82 11.09
CA TRP A 129 -0.36 5.66 11.32
C TRP A 129 -1.01 5.09 10.05
N LEU A 130 -1.55 5.95 9.18
CA LEU A 130 -2.23 5.52 7.97
C LEU A 130 -1.29 4.77 7.02
N MET A 131 -0.02 5.18 6.95
CA MET A 131 0.98 4.46 6.17
C MET A 131 1.29 3.08 6.77
N ARG A 132 1.31 2.95 8.11
CA ARG A 132 1.50 1.65 8.76
C ARG A 132 0.36 0.68 8.43
N ILE A 133 -0.89 1.15 8.40
CA ILE A 133 -2.02 0.34 7.92
C ILE A 133 -1.84 -0.03 6.45
N ARG A 134 -1.50 0.96 5.61
CA ARG A 134 -1.34 0.75 4.17
C ARG A 134 -0.28 -0.31 3.88
N MET A 135 0.89 -0.22 4.51
CA MET A 135 1.99 -1.16 4.32
C MET A 135 1.67 -2.55 4.87
N ALA A 136 0.98 -2.65 6.01
CA ALA A 136 0.50 -3.93 6.51
C ALA A 136 -0.49 -4.59 5.53
N TYR A 137 -1.45 -3.83 5.00
CA TYR A 137 -2.40 -4.34 4.01
C TYR A 137 -1.69 -4.80 2.73
N LEU A 138 -0.80 -3.97 2.17
CA LEU A 138 -0.01 -4.34 1.00
C LEU A 138 0.80 -5.62 1.26
N ARG A 139 1.44 -5.73 2.42
CA ARG A 139 2.20 -6.93 2.81
C ARG A 139 1.32 -8.18 2.79
N LEU A 140 0.14 -8.16 3.41
CA LEU A 140 -0.77 -9.31 3.43
C LEU A 140 -1.14 -9.75 2.00
N VAL A 141 -1.48 -8.80 1.11
CA VAL A 141 -1.83 -9.14 -0.28
C VAL A 141 -0.64 -9.71 -1.04
N LEU A 142 0.53 -9.07 -0.95
CA LEU A 142 1.71 -9.50 -1.70
C LEU A 142 2.21 -10.88 -1.23
N VAL A 143 2.17 -11.15 0.08
CA VAL A 143 2.54 -12.47 0.64
C VAL A 143 1.53 -13.53 0.22
N TYR A 144 0.24 -13.22 0.23
CA TYR A 144 -0.81 -14.13 -0.25
C TYR A 144 -0.55 -14.55 -1.70
N PHE A 145 -0.38 -13.59 -2.61
CA PHE A 145 -0.12 -13.88 -4.03
C PHE A 145 1.22 -14.60 -4.27
N TYR A 146 2.23 -14.35 -3.43
CA TYR A 146 3.50 -15.07 -3.51
C TYR A 146 3.37 -16.53 -3.09
N THR A 147 2.55 -16.82 -2.07
CA THR A 147 2.36 -18.17 -1.51
C THR A 147 1.28 -18.98 -2.23
N HIS A 148 0.37 -18.31 -2.93
CA HIS A 148 -0.76 -18.88 -3.67
C HIS A 148 -0.70 -18.47 -5.16
N PRO A 149 0.24 -19.02 -5.96
CA PRO A 149 0.45 -18.59 -7.34
C PRO A 149 -0.73 -18.89 -8.30
N SER A 150 -1.69 -19.73 -7.90
CA SER A 150 -2.92 -20.02 -8.65
C SER A 150 -4.03 -18.97 -8.46
N SER A 151 -3.83 -17.95 -7.63
CA SER A 151 -4.84 -16.90 -7.43
C SER A 151 -5.17 -16.17 -8.73
N THR A 152 -6.45 -15.97 -9.00
CA THR A 152 -6.93 -15.25 -10.18
C THR A 152 -6.71 -13.74 -10.03
N GLY A 153 -6.32 -13.07 -11.12
CA GLY A 153 -6.08 -11.63 -11.14
C GLY A 153 -4.64 -11.21 -10.85
N THR A 154 -4.42 -9.92 -10.60
CA THR A 154 -3.09 -9.38 -10.29
C THR A 154 -3.06 -8.85 -8.87
N GLN A 155 -1.93 -9.03 -8.16
CA GLN A 155 -1.73 -8.52 -6.79
C GLN A 155 -2.09 -7.03 -6.66
N TRP A 156 -1.74 -6.21 -7.66
CA TRP A 156 -2.05 -4.78 -7.70
C TRP A 156 -3.53 -4.51 -7.98
N GLY A 157 -4.18 -5.33 -8.80
CA GLY A 157 -5.62 -5.23 -9.04
C GLY A 157 -6.45 -5.51 -7.79
N VAL A 158 -6.07 -6.52 -6.99
CA VAL A 158 -6.73 -6.82 -5.71
C VAL A 158 -6.54 -5.68 -4.72
N ILE A 159 -5.34 -5.11 -4.64
CA ILE A 159 -5.07 -3.91 -3.84
C ILE A 159 -6.02 -2.80 -4.27
N ASP A 160 -6.02 -2.42 -5.54
CA ASP A 160 -6.80 -1.28 -6.04
C ASP A 160 -8.31 -1.48 -5.89
N GLN A 161 -8.81 -2.70 -6.07
CA GLN A 161 -10.20 -3.04 -5.82
C GLN A 161 -10.58 -2.81 -4.35
N ARG A 162 -9.74 -3.24 -3.40
CA ARG A 162 -10.00 -2.99 -1.99
C ARG A 162 -9.94 -1.50 -1.66
N LEU A 163 -9.00 -0.76 -2.24
CA LEU A 163 -8.94 0.70 -2.06
C LEU A 163 -10.21 1.38 -2.59
N ALA A 164 -10.76 0.91 -3.70
CA ALA A 164 -12.02 1.41 -4.25
C ALA A 164 -13.22 1.13 -3.33
N ILE A 165 -13.27 -0.04 -2.69
CA ILE A 165 -14.28 -0.37 -1.67
C ILE A 165 -14.13 0.59 -0.49
N LEU A 166 -12.94 0.66 0.11
CA LEU A 166 -12.70 1.49 1.29
C LEU A 166 -13.07 2.96 1.08
N ARG A 167 -12.81 3.53 -0.11
CA ARG A 167 -13.23 4.90 -0.45
C ARG A 167 -14.73 5.13 -0.36
N LYS A 168 -15.54 4.11 -0.67
CA LYS A 168 -17.01 4.17 -0.68
C LYS A 168 -17.61 3.70 0.65
N SER A 169 -16.80 3.15 1.55
CA SER A 169 -17.24 2.61 2.83
C SER A 169 -17.30 3.67 3.93
N THR A 170 -18.09 3.40 4.96
CA THR A 170 -18.19 4.23 6.16
C THR A 170 -16.88 4.26 6.94
N SER A 171 -16.69 5.28 7.77
CA SER A 171 -15.54 5.39 8.68
C SER A 171 -15.41 4.17 9.60
N GLU A 172 -16.53 3.63 10.06
CA GLU A 172 -16.54 2.46 10.93
C GLU A 172 -16.06 1.20 10.20
N PHE A 173 -16.48 0.99 8.96
CA PHE A 173 -15.97 -0.10 8.12
C PHE A 173 -14.47 0.05 7.85
N GLN A 174 -14.01 1.25 7.51
CA GLN A 174 -12.58 1.51 7.28
C GLN A 174 -11.75 1.23 8.54
N THR A 175 -12.26 1.62 9.71
CA THR A 175 -11.62 1.39 11.01
C THR A 175 -11.57 -0.11 11.34
N MET A 176 -12.67 -0.84 11.13
CA MET A 176 -12.71 -2.28 11.37
C MET A 176 -11.76 -3.03 10.43
N HIS A 177 -11.76 -2.68 9.14
CA HIS A 177 -10.79 -3.22 8.18
C HIS A 177 -9.34 -2.98 8.62
N ALA A 178 -9.00 -1.75 9.04
CA ALA A 178 -7.67 -1.44 9.55
C ALA A 178 -7.30 -2.30 10.77
N THR A 179 -8.22 -2.48 11.71
CA THR A 179 -8.04 -3.34 12.89
C THR A 179 -7.74 -4.78 12.50
N LEU A 180 -8.54 -5.37 11.60
CA LEU A 180 -8.34 -6.75 11.14
C LEU A 180 -7.00 -6.92 10.41
N VAL A 181 -6.64 -5.98 9.54
CA VAL A 181 -5.35 -5.97 8.84
C VAL A 181 -4.19 -5.94 9.84
N LEU A 182 -4.22 -5.03 10.80
CA LEU A 182 -3.13 -4.86 11.76
C LEU A 182 -3.02 -6.03 12.74
N LYS A 183 -4.15 -6.63 13.12
CA LYS A 183 -4.19 -7.84 13.94
C LYS A 183 -3.53 -9.01 13.19
N LYS A 184 -3.97 -9.27 11.95
CA LYS A 184 -3.43 -10.36 11.13
C LYS A 184 -1.95 -10.17 10.81
N ASP A 185 -1.55 -8.95 10.49
CA ASP A 185 -0.15 -8.58 10.24
C ASP A 185 0.74 -8.80 11.48
N LYS A 186 0.24 -8.48 12.68
CA LYS A 186 0.92 -8.72 13.95
C LYS A 186 1.07 -10.22 14.22
N GLU A 187 0.00 -10.99 14.07
CA GLU A 187 -0.02 -12.45 14.29
C GLU A 187 1.03 -13.18 13.44
N LEU A 188 1.17 -12.77 12.17
CA LEU A 188 2.10 -13.40 11.24
C LEU A 188 3.55 -12.94 11.42
N PHE A 189 3.78 -11.64 11.66
CA PHE A 189 5.10 -11.04 11.40
C PHE A 189 5.74 -10.33 12.60
N SER A 190 5.09 -10.26 13.77
CA SER A 190 5.68 -9.55 14.93
C SER A 190 6.54 -10.42 15.85
N HIS A 191 6.62 -11.72 15.61
CA HIS A 191 7.24 -12.68 16.54
C HIS A 191 8.65 -13.13 16.15
N GLY A 192 9.33 -12.41 15.25
CA GLY A 192 10.69 -12.76 14.81
C GLY A 192 10.78 -14.12 14.12
N LYS A 193 9.67 -14.60 13.54
CA LYS A 193 9.60 -15.89 12.84
C LYS A 193 10.32 -15.82 11.50
N GLN A 194 10.95 -16.93 11.11
CA GLN A 194 11.42 -17.14 9.75
C GLN A 194 10.23 -17.43 8.83
N PHE A 195 10.26 -16.94 7.60
CA PHE A 195 9.15 -17.09 6.65
C PHE A 195 8.72 -18.56 6.48
N HIS A 196 9.67 -19.48 6.30
CA HIS A 196 9.39 -20.90 6.09
C HIS A 196 8.75 -21.63 7.28
N THR A 197 8.79 -21.05 8.48
CA THR A 197 8.14 -21.62 9.67
C THR A 197 6.67 -21.24 9.80
N ILE A 198 6.18 -20.33 8.96
CA ILE A 198 4.78 -19.91 8.96
C ILE A 198 4.01 -20.81 7.99
N PRO A 199 3.00 -21.57 8.46
CA PRO A 199 2.18 -22.41 7.59
C PRO A 199 1.48 -21.60 6.50
N LYS A 200 1.46 -22.12 5.26
CA LYS A 200 0.99 -21.38 4.08
C LYS A 200 -0.49 -20.99 4.18
N ASP A 201 -1.29 -21.85 4.78
CA ASP A 201 -2.73 -21.66 5.05
C ASP A 201 -3.00 -20.49 6.00
N GLN A 202 -2.03 -20.07 6.80
CA GLN A 202 -2.18 -18.91 7.67
C GLN A 202 -2.10 -17.58 6.91
N PHE A 203 -1.52 -17.56 5.70
CA PHE A 203 -1.48 -16.37 4.86
C PHE A 203 -2.85 -16.14 4.24
N SER A 204 -3.63 -15.27 4.88
CA SER A 204 -4.94 -14.83 4.40
C SER A 204 -5.05 -13.31 4.44
N ILE A 205 -5.98 -12.77 3.65
CA ILE A 205 -6.28 -11.34 3.57
C ILE A 205 -7.69 -11.16 4.13
N PRO A 206 -7.93 -10.23 5.09
CA PRO A 206 -9.28 -9.92 5.54
C PRO A 206 -10.20 -9.59 4.34
N SER A 207 -11.27 -10.37 4.18
CA SER A 207 -12.28 -10.20 3.13
C SER A 207 -13.22 -9.02 3.43
N VAL A 208 -14.23 -8.78 2.61
CA VAL A 208 -15.29 -7.81 2.95
C VAL A 208 -16.22 -8.43 4.00
N ASP A 209 -16.49 -9.72 3.86
CA ASP A 209 -17.35 -10.47 4.77
C ASP A 209 -16.75 -10.53 6.18
N ASP A 210 -15.44 -10.74 6.31
CA ASP A 210 -14.75 -10.70 7.61
C ASP A 210 -14.96 -9.36 8.33
N VAL A 211 -14.96 -8.25 7.58
CA VAL A 211 -15.18 -6.91 8.13
C VAL A 211 -16.63 -6.76 8.58
N ASN A 212 -17.59 -7.19 7.75
CA ASN A 212 -19.02 -7.13 8.08
C ASN A 212 -19.38 -7.99 9.30
N ILE A 213 -18.82 -9.20 9.38
CA ILE A 213 -18.99 -10.10 10.53
C ILE A 213 -18.45 -9.44 11.80
N ALA A 214 -17.24 -8.86 11.74
CA ALA A 214 -16.63 -8.20 12.89
C ALA A 214 -17.40 -6.93 13.32
N LEU A 215 -18.00 -6.20 12.38
CA LEU A 215 -18.89 -5.07 12.68
C LEU A 215 -20.15 -5.54 13.40
N ALA A 216 -20.84 -6.54 12.87
CA ALA A 216 -22.06 -7.08 13.49
C ALA A 216 -21.79 -7.58 14.91
N GLN A 217 -20.69 -8.30 15.14
CA GLN A 217 -20.29 -8.75 16.48
C GLN A 217 -20.03 -7.60 17.46
N LYS A 218 -19.42 -6.51 16.98
CA LYS A 218 -19.15 -5.32 17.78
C LYS A 218 -20.45 -4.62 18.19
N ASP A 219 -21.42 -4.54 17.29
CA ASP A 219 -22.71 -3.90 17.58
C ASP A 219 -23.54 -4.75 18.56
N SER A 220 -23.59 -6.07 18.38
CA SER A 220 -24.23 -6.96 19.37
C SER A 220 -23.58 -6.86 20.76
N THR A 221 -22.24 -6.72 20.83
CA THR A 221 -21.54 -6.54 22.11
C THR A 221 -21.89 -5.20 22.77
N ARG A 222 -22.04 -4.13 21.98
CA ARG A 222 -22.48 -2.81 22.48
C ARG A 222 -23.91 -2.84 23.00
N GLU A 223 -24.81 -3.52 22.29
CA GLU A 223 -26.21 -3.67 22.71
C GLU A 223 -26.32 -4.44 24.03
N MET A 224 -25.59 -5.55 24.18
CA MET A 224 -25.53 -6.29 25.44
C MET A 224 -24.99 -5.41 26.60
N GLN A 225 -23.92 -4.66 26.36
CA GLN A 225 -23.35 -3.76 27.37
C GLN A 225 -24.27 -2.59 27.74
N ALA A 226 -25.11 -2.13 26.80
CA ALA A 226 -26.10 -1.08 27.05
C ALA A 226 -27.30 -1.60 27.87
N LEU A 227 -27.67 -2.87 27.70
CA LEU A 227 -28.72 -3.53 28.49
C LEU A 227 -28.26 -3.86 29.92
N ASP A 228 -26.97 -4.09 30.12
CA ASP A 228 -26.36 -4.35 31.44
C ASP A 228 -25.94 -3.07 32.19
N ALA A 229 -26.16 -1.88 31.61
CA ALA A 229 -25.85 -0.62 32.27
C ALA A 229 -26.89 -0.36 33.38
N PRO A 230 -26.47 -0.15 34.65
CA PRO A 230 -27.42 0.13 35.73
C PRO A 230 -28.15 1.44 35.44
N ASP A 231 -29.50 1.40 35.50
CA ASP A 231 -30.32 2.61 35.53
C ASP A 231 -29.89 3.44 36.74
N PHE A 232 -29.17 4.53 36.49
CA PHE A 232 -28.85 5.49 37.53
C PHE A 232 -30.12 6.29 37.86
N PRO A 233 -30.55 6.32 39.13
CA PRO A 233 -31.68 7.14 39.58
C PRO A 233 -31.37 8.64 39.55
#